data_AF-A0A5P3ARF5-F1
#
_entry.id   AF-A0A5P3ARF5-F1
#
_cell.length_a   1.000
_cell.length_b   1.000
_cell.length_c   1.000
_cell.angle_alpha   90.00
_cell.angle_beta   90.00
_cell.angle_gamma   90.00
#
_symmetry.space_group_name_H-M   'P 1'
#
loop_
_entity.id
_entity.type
_entity.pdbx_description
1 polymer ?
#
loop_
_entity_poly.entity_id
_entity_poly.type
_entity_poly.pdbx_seq_one_letter_code
_entity_poly.pdbx_strand_id
1 'polypeptide(L)'
;MKLIKNAEFGGERPLFESHDLRLENVIIRTGESAIKECSNIEAVDCRFEGNYPFWHVHGFKIDRCYFDVGGRSALWYSDHLKMTDTIIDAPKMFREMDEIDIENVTMNDADEVFWRCNGIRIKNLKLHGGTYPFMFSNNIYVDGLESNSKYVFQYVKNVEIHHAKITTKDYNEGCLLGSGKCDHLRFRTQRRIPRLAFEESTFGQLPHYR
;
A
#
# COMPACT_ATOMS: atom_id res chain seq x y z
N MET A 1 -20.52 14.32 13.44
CA MET A 1 -19.70 14.81 12.32
C MET A 1 -20.46 15.88 11.55
N LYS A 2 -19.77 16.95 11.13
CA LYS A 2 -20.28 18.00 10.25
C LYS A 2 -20.19 17.52 8.78
N LEU A 3 -21.27 17.70 8.03
CA LEU A 3 -21.34 17.30 6.62
C LEU A 3 -20.86 18.44 5.70
N ILE A 4 -20.00 18.11 4.75
CA ILE A 4 -19.66 18.91 3.58
C ILE A 4 -19.99 18.07 2.35
N LYS A 5 -20.83 18.60 1.45
CA LYS A 5 -21.35 17.84 0.32
C LYS A 5 -21.33 18.64 -0.97
N ASN A 6 -21.05 17.98 -2.10
CA ASN A 6 -21.08 18.57 -3.44
C ASN A 6 -20.22 19.84 -3.55
N ALA A 7 -19.03 19.78 -2.98
CA ALA A 7 -18.13 20.92 -2.86
C ALA A 7 -16.80 20.64 -3.54
N GLU A 8 -16.09 21.69 -3.88
CA GLU A 8 -14.73 21.60 -4.41
C GLU A 8 -13.80 22.48 -3.58
N PHE A 9 -12.60 21.96 -3.31
CA PHE A 9 -11.55 22.68 -2.62
C PHE A 9 -10.26 22.55 -3.42
N GLY A 10 -9.50 23.63 -3.55
CA GLY A 10 -8.18 23.62 -4.19
C GLY A 10 -7.19 24.44 -3.40
N GLY A 11 -5.92 24.41 -3.82
CA GLY A 11 -4.86 25.14 -3.15
C GLY A 11 -4.30 24.44 -1.91
N GLU A 12 -3.63 25.20 -1.06
CA GLU A 12 -2.89 24.67 0.10
C GLU A 12 -3.81 24.52 1.33
N ARG A 13 -3.90 23.29 1.85
CA ARG A 13 -4.56 22.92 3.12
C ARG A 13 -5.98 23.48 3.34
N PRO A 14 -6.93 23.35 2.39
CA PRO A 14 -8.30 23.85 2.55
C PRO A 14 -9.10 23.31 3.76
N LEU A 15 -8.76 22.14 4.28
CA LEU A 15 -9.43 21.51 5.44
C LEU A 15 -8.45 21.29 6.59
N PHE A 16 -7.42 22.13 6.72
CA PHE A 16 -6.44 22.05 7.80
C PHE A 16 -7.10 22.01 9.19
N GLU A 17 -6.54 21.20 10.08
CA GLU A 17 -6.93 21.15 11.51
C GLU A 17 -8.44 20.98 11.72
N SER A 18 -9.07 20.26 10.77
CA SER A 18 -10.50 19.99 10.81
C SER A 18 -10.76 18.63 11.44
N HIS A 19 -11.80 18.57 12.25
CA HIS A 19 -12.17 17.38 13.00
C HIS A 19 -13.65 17.06 12.80
N ASP A 20 -13.98 15.78 12.92
CA ASP A 20 -15.36 15.29 12.85
C ASP A 20 -16.07 15.70 11.54
N LEU A 21 -15.41 15.53 10.39
CA LEU A 21 -15.98 15.89 9.09
C LEU A 21 -16.40 14.68 8.28
N ARG A 22 -17.57 14.78 7.66
CA ARG A 22 -18.00 13.88 6.59
C ARG A 22 -18.02 14.63 5.27
N LEU A 23 -17.21 14.20 4.32
CA LEU A 23 -17.13 14.71 2.95
C LEU A 23 -17.93 13.75 2.05
N GLU A 24 -18.91 14.27 1.32
CA GLU A 24 -19.71 13.50 0.36
C GLU A 24 -19.68 14.15 -1.02
N ASN A 25 -19.27 13.39 -2.04
CA ASN A 25 -19.16 13.92 -3.41
C ASN A 25 -18.36 15.24 -3.46
N VAL A 26 -17.22 15.23 -2.78
CA VAL A 26 -16.29 16.37 -2.72
C VAL A 26 -15.11 16.12 -3.64
N ILE A 27 -14.69 17.15 -4.36
CA ILE A 27 -13.47 17.11 -5.17
C ILE A 27 -12.40 17.97 -4.51
N ILE A 28 -11.31 17.33 -4.10
CA ILE A 28 -10.08 18.01 -3.72
C ILE A 28 -9.25 18.19 -4.99
N ARG A 29 -9.30 19.40 -5.55
CA ARG A 29 -8.55 19.85 -6.71
C ARG A 29 -7.05 19.92 -6.41
N THR A 30 -6.26 20.16 -7.45
CA THR A 30 -4.82 20.36 -7.35
C THR A 30 -4.45 21.36 -6.24
N GLY A 31 -3.44 20.99 -5.46
CA GLY A 31 -3.06 21.66 -4.23
C GLY A 31 -2.16 20.74 -3.39
N GLU A 32 -1.94 21.11 -2.13
CA GLU A 32 -1.12 20.33 -1.22
C GLU A 32 -1.80 20.16 0.14
N SER A 33 -1.70 18.95 0.70
CA SER A 33 -2.00 18.70 2.12
C SER A 33 -3.43 19.04 2.52
N ALA A 34 -4.42 18.68 1.70
CA ALA A 34 -5.79 19.18 1.85
C ALA A 34 -6.42 18.85 3.21
N ILE A 35 -6.25 17.62 3.69
CA ILE A 35 -6.73 17.11 4.97
C ILE A 35 -5.48 16.83 5.81
N LYS A 36 -4.98 17.88 6.48
CA LYS A 36 -3.76 17.83 7.27
C LYS A 36 -4.02 18.17 8.74
N GLU A 37 -3.37 17.46 9.66
CA GLU A 37 -3.58 17.56 11.12
C GLU A 37 -5.06 17.35 11.50
N CYS A 38 -5.71 16.35 10.90
CA CYS A 38 -7.15 16.14 11.04
C CYS A 38 -7.46 14.90 11.88
N SER A 39 -8.70 14.77 12.34
CA SER A 39 -9.15 13.52 12.95
C SER A 39 -10.63 13.25 12.74
N ASN A 40 -11.01 11.97 12.79
CA ASN A 40 -12.37 11.52 12.56
C ASN A 40 -12.96 12.09 11.25
N ILE A 41 -12.32 11.74 10.12
CA ILE A 41 -12.74 12.16 8.78
C ILE A 41 -13.37 10.98 8.05
N GLU A 42 -14.52 11.19 7.43
CA GLU A 42 -15.14 10.25 6.50
C GLU A 42 -15.22 10.89 5.12
N ALA A 43 -14.52 10.31 4.14
CA ALA A 43 -14.62 10.71 2.73
C ALA A 43 -15.39 9.65 1.96
N VAL A 44 -16.49 10.05 1.32
CA VAL A 44 -17.39 9.16 0.59
C VAL A 44 -17.68 9.71 -0.79
N ASP A 45 -17.51 8.88 -1.82
CA ASP A 45 -17.70 9.26 -3.23
C ASP A 45 -16.85 10.50 -3.62
N CYS A 46 -15.68 10.67 -2.99
CA CYS A 46 -14.80 11.82 -3.19
C CYS A 46 -13.69 11.56 -4.20
N ARG A 47 -13.17 12.63 -4.80
CA ARG A 47 -12.04 12.62 -5.73
C ARG A 47 -10.88 13.46 -5.20
N PHE A 48 -9.66 12.94 -5.30
CA PHE A 48 -8.43 13.63 -4.85
C PHE A 48 -7.45 13.81 -6.01
N GLU A 49 -7.12 15.06 -6.33
CA GLU A 49 -6.28 15.47 -7.48
C GLU A 49 -4.97 16.14 -7.03
N GLY A 50 -4.87 16.58 -5.77
CA GLY A 50 -3.70 17.25 -5.20
C GLY A 50 -2.80 16.34 -4.37
N ASN A 51 -1.54 16.75 -4.17
CA ASN A 51 -0.55 15.97 -3.41
C ASN A 51 -0.87 15.92 -1.92
N TYR A 52 -0.43 14.83 -1.27
CA TYR A 52 -0.57 14.62 0.17
C TYR A 52 -1.99 14.82 0.74
N PRO A 53 -3.06 14.29 0.10
CA PRO A 53 -4.44 14.63 0.46
C PRO A 53 -4.79 14.33 1.92
N PHE A 54 -4.19 13.31 2.53
CA PHE A 54 -4.29 13.01 3.96
C PHE A 54 -2.88 12.97 4.57
N TRP A 55 -2.60 13.86 5.53
CA TRP A 55 -1.30 13.97 6.20
C TRP A 55 -1.50 14.22 7.70
N HIS A 56 -0.97 13.36 8.58
CA HIS A 56 -1.19 13.47 10.03
C HIS A 56 -2.70 13.41 10.36
N VAL A 57 -3.35 12.32 9.92
CA VAL A 57 -4.78 12.10 10.15
C VAL A 57 -4.98 10.92 11.08
N HIS A 58 -5.72 11.15 12.17
CA HIS A 58 -6.04 10.13 13.16
C HIS A 58 -7.49 9.65 13.01
N GLY A 59 -7.69 8.37 12.70
CA GLY A 59 -9.01 7.75 12.59
C GLY A 59 -9.82 8.30 11.42
N PHE A 60 -9.82 7.59 10.30
CA PHE A 60 -10.51 8.07 9.10
C PHE A 60 -10.99 6.95 8.19
N LYS A 61 -12.02 7.26 7.41
CA LYS A 61 -12.63 6.33 6.44
C LYS A 61 -12.63 6.93 5.05
N ILE A 62 -12.34 6.09 4.07
CA ILE A 62 -12.34 6.43 2.65
C ILE A 62 -13.16 5.37 1.93
N ASP A 63 -14.25 5.77 1.28
CA ASP A 63 -15.23 4.83 0.76
C ASP A 63 -15.70 5.27 -0.63
N ARG A 64 -15.59 4.38 -1.63
CA ARG A 64 -15.92 4.68 -3.05
C ARG A 64 -15.20 5.91 -3.59
N CYS A 65 -13.95 6.11 -3.19
CA CYS A 65 -13.18 7.25 -3.62
C CYS A 65 -12.31 6.95 -4.84
N TYR A 66 -11.81 8.03 -5.44
CA TYR A 66 -10.81 7.97 -6.50
C TYR A 66 -9.64 8.91 -6.21
N PHE A 67 -8.42 8.38 -6.32
CA PHE A 67 -7.19 9.17 -6.26
C PHE A 67 -6.60 9.28 -7.67
N ASP A 68 -6.54 10.50 -8.20
CA ASP A 68 -5.96 10.81 -9.50
C ASP A 68 -4.43 10.67 -9.49
N VAL A 69 -3.80 10.64 -10.65
CA VAL A 69 -2.33 10.60 -10.80
C VAL A 69 -1.61 11.75 -10.09
N GLY A 70 -2.31 12.89 -9.89
CA GLY A 70 -1.85 14.03 -9.10
C GLY A 70 -2.00 13.86 -7.58
N GLY A 71 -2.81 12.89 -7.14
CA GLY A 71 -3.02 12.47 -5.75
C GLY A 71 -1.84 11.73 -5.13
N ARG A 72 -0.61 12.11 -5.50
CA ARG A 72 0.64 11.42 -5.15
C ARG A 72 0.94 11.53 -3.67
N SER A 73 1.76 10.61 -3.16
CA SER A 73 2.28 10.70 -1.80
C SER A 73 1.15 10.83 -0.78
N ALA A 74 0.07 10.08 -1.00
CA ALA A 74 -1.14 10.21 -0.22
C ALA A 74 -1.13 9.31 1.00
N LEU A 75 -1.75 9.81 2.07
CA LEU A 75 -1.97 9.10 3.34
C LEU A 75 -0.63 8.81 4.02
N TRP A 76 -0.02 9.86 4.57
CA TRP A 76 1.29 9.77 5.24
C TRP A 76 1.16 10.13 6.72
N TYR A 77 1.95 9.47 7.57
CA TYR A 77 2.04 9.76 9.01
C TYR A 77 0.68 9.75 9.72
N SER A 78 -0.19 8.82 9.31
CA SER A 78 -1.60 8.75 9.69
C SER A 78 -1.92 7.36 10.23
N ASP A 79 -3.04 7.22 10.93
CA ASP A 79 -3.36 5.96 11.59
C ASP A 79 -4.88 5.67 11.67
N HIS A 80 -5.22 4.40 11.90
CA HIS A 80 -6.61 3.90 11.98
C HIS A 80 -7.44 4.20 10.72
N LEU A 81 -6.90 3.84 9.56
CA LEU A 81 -7.58 3.95 8.28
C LEU A 81 -8.54 2.77 8.06
N LYS A 82 -9.73 3.07 7.53
CA LYS A 82 -10.56 2.10 6.80
C LYS A 82 -10.80 2.57 5.36
N MET A 83 -10.39 1.78 4.36
CA MET A 83 -10.59 2.10 2.94
C MET A 83 -11.40 1.02 2.23
N THR A 84 -12.46 1.40 1.53
CA THR A 84 -13.34 0.48 0.81
C THR A 84 -13.63 0.94 -0.62
N ASP A 85 -13.71 -0.02 -1.55
CA ASP A 85 -14.21 0.16 -2.92
C ASP A 85 -13.55 1.33 -3.67
N THR A 86 -12.24 1.49 -3.52
CA THR A 86 -11.50 2.69 -3.95
C THR A 86 -10.50 2.36 -5.08
N ILE A 87 -10.38 3.28 -6.04
CA ILE A 87 -9.41 3.20 -7.14
C ILE A 87 -8.33 4.27 -6.95
N ILE A 88 -7.08 3.87 -7.13
CA ILE A 88 -5.93 4.74 -6.95
C ILE A 88 -5.01 4.66 -8.16
N ASP A 89 -4.84 5.79 -8.84
CA ASP A 89 -3.93 5.93 -9.98
C ASP A 89 -2.61 6.63 -9.59
N ALA A 90 -2.47 6.97 -8.31
CA ALA A 90 -1.31 7.67 -7.77
C ALA A 90 -0.28 6.72 -7.12
N PRO A 91 1.03 6.99 -7.27
CA PRO A 91 2.06 6.25 -6.55
C PRO A 91 2.23 6.75 -5.11
N LYS A 92 3.03 6.00 -4.34
CA LYS A 92 3.51 6.36 -2.99
C LYS A 92 2.41 6.48 -1.94
N MET A 93 1.41 5.62 -2.06
CA MET A 93 0.31 5.51 -1.10
C MET A 93 0.76 4.85 0.19
N PHE A 94 0.30 5.36 1.33
CA PHE A 94 0.55 4.80 2.66
C PHE A 94 2.04 4.81 3.03
N ARG A 95 2.44 5.81 3.82
CA ARG A 95 3.80 5.91 4.35
C ARG A 95 3.77 6.19 5.84
N GLU A 96 4.52 5.38 6.59
CA GLU A 96 4.70 5.55 8.03
C GLU A 96 3.34 5.63 8.73
N MET A 97 2.50 4.61 8.49
CA MET A 97 1.15 4.52 9.02
C MET A 97 0.96 3.29 9.90
N ASP A 98 0.00 3.39 10.83
CA ASP A 98 -0.39 2.30 11.72
C ASP A 98 -1.88 1.98 11.57
N GLU A 99 -2.24 0.70 11.71
CA GLU A 99 -3.63 0.22 11.70
C GLU A 99 -4.39 0.59 10.41
N ILE A 100 -4.09 -0.17 9.34
CA ILE A 100 -4.68 0.00 8.01
C ILE A 100 -5.59 -1.18 7.70
N ASP A 101 -6.88 -0.90 7.49
CA ASP A 101 -7.86 -1.85 6.97
C ASP A 101 -8.27 -1.44 5.55
N ILE A 102 -8.07 -2.32 4.56
CA ILE A 102 -8.51 -2.08 3.18
C ILE A 102 -9.33 -3.25 2.60
N GLU A 103 -10.38 -2.92 1.87
CA GLU A 103 -11.23 -3.90 1.17
C GLU A 103 -11.60 -3.44 -0.25
N ASN A 104 -11.44 -4.32 -1.24
CA ASN A 104 -11.79 -4.08 -2.64
C ASN A 104 -11.11 -2.84 -3.23
N VAL A 105 -9.77 -2.78 -3.13
CA VAL A 105 -8.98 -1.64 -3.61
C VAL A 105 -8.14 -2.04 -4.83
N THR A 106 -8.07 -1.15 -5.81
CA THR A 106 -7.18 -1.29 -6.98
C THR A 106 -6.20 -0.12 -7.03
N MET A 107 -4.90 -0.43 -7.09
CA MET A 107 -3.84 0.55 -7.25
C MET A 107 -3.16 0.33 -8.60
N ASN A 108 -3.34 1.28 -9.52
CA ASN A 108 -2.84 1.21 -10.88
C ASN A 108 -1.35 1.61 -11.01
N ASP A 109 -0.83 2.31 -9.99
CA ASP A 109 0.60 2.58 -9.81
C ASP A 109 1.01 2.20 -8.39
N ALA A 110 1.51 0.98 -8.22
CA ALA A 110 1.91 0.44 -6.92
C ALA A 110 3.36 0.80 -6.52
N ASP A 111 3.95 1.85 -7.09
CA ASP A 111 5.31 2.26 -6.71
C ASP A 111 5.36 2.81 -5.28
N GLU A 112 6.24 2.23 -4.47
CA GLU A 112 6.47 2.61 -3.06
C GLU A 112 5.20 2.65 -2.18
N VAL A 113 4.27 1.71 -2.38
CA VAL A 113 3.06 1.61 -1.56
C VAL A 113 3.30 0.85 -0.24
N PHE A 114 2.62 1.25 0.83
CA PHE A 114 2.74 0.64 2.17
C PHE A 114 4.17 0.66 2.71
N TRP A 115 4.84 1.80 2.67
CA TRP A 115 6.19 1.92 3.20
C TRP A 115 6.18 2.16 4.70
N ARG A 116 6.95 1.34 5.44
CA ARG A 116 7.13 1.47 6.90
C ARG A 116 5.81 1.49 7.67
N CYS A 117 4.85 0.69 7.22
CA CYS A 117 3.54 0.60 7.83
C CYS A 117 3.46 -0.59 8.80
N ASN A 118 2.55 -0.52 9.76
CA ASN A 118 2.36 -1.56 10.76
C ASN A 118 0.87 -1.84 10.99
N GLY A 119 0.52 -3.12 11.17
CA GLY A 119 -0.87 -3.53 11.40
C GLY A 119 -1.73 -3.36 10.14
N ILE A 120 -1.39 -4.09 9.08
CA ILE A 120 -2.07 -3.99 7.78
C ILE A 120 -2.99 -5.20 7.60
N ARG A 121 -4.26 -4.96 7.30
CA ARG A 121 -5.28 -5.97 7.04
C ARG A 121 -5.94 -5.70 5.70
N ILE A 122 -5.87 -6.68 4.81
CA ILE A 122 -6.24 -6.51 3.40
C ILE A 122 -7.22 -7.60 2.99
N LYS A 123 -8.29 -7.17 2.31
CA LYS A 123 -9.20 -8.06 1.58
C LYS A 123 -9.36 -7.60 0.13
N ASN A 124 -9.05 -8.44 -0.84
CA ASN A 124 -9.17 -8.13 -2.28
C ASN A 124 -8.41 -6.86 -2.70
N LEU A 125 -7.08 -6.92 -2.72
CA LEU A 125 -6.21 -5.86 -3.23
C LEU A 125 -5.61 -6.24 -4.58
N LYS A 126 -5.67 -5.30 -5.53
CA LYS A 126 -4.93 -5.37 -6.80
C LYS A 126 -3.83 -4.32 -6.85
N LEU A 127 -2.61 -4.75 -7.12
CA LEU A 127 -1.45 -3.90 -7.32
C LEU A 127 -0.91 -4.06 -8.74
N HIS A 128 -0.94 -2.97 -9.52
CA HIS A 128 -0.38 -2.94 -10.86
C HIS A 128 0.92 -2.14 -10.91
N GLY A 129 1.93 -2.69 -11.59
CA GLY A 129 3.23 -2.07 -11.75
C GLY A 129 3.94 -1.84 -10.42
N GLY A 130 4.85 -0.87 -10.37
CA GLY A 130 5.49 -0.43 -9.14
C GLY A 130 6.63 -1.31 -8.59
N THR A 131 7.36 -0.71 -7.66
CA THR A 131 8.53 -1.28 -6.99
C THR A 131 8.42 -1.11 -5.48
N TYR A 132 8.84 -2.13 -4.74
CA TYR A 132 8.88 -2.14 -3.28
C TYR A 132 7.54 -1.90 -2.55
N PRO A 133 6.41 -2.52 -2.94
CA PRO A 133 5.28 -2.60 -2.02
C PRO A 133 5.70 -3.14 -0.65
N PHE A 134 5.01 -2.72 0.40
CA PHE A 134 5.18 -3.19 1.78
C PHE A 134 6.58 -3.00 2.39
N MET A 135 7.48 -2.26 1.75
CA MET A 135 8.88 -2.17 2.21
C MET A 135 8.98 -1.74 3.68
N PHE A 136 9.75 -2.49 4.47
CA PHE A 136 9.93 -2.28 5.92
C PHE A 136 8.65 -2.40 6.77
N SER A 137 7.54 -2.86 6.20
CA SER A 137 6.28 -3.01 6.92
C SER A 137 6.25 -4.30 7.73
N ASN A 138 5.34 -4.33 8.71
CA ASN A 138 5.20 -5.49 9.58
C ASN A 138 3.77 -5.70 10.08
N ASN A 139 3.49 -6.91 10.57
CA ASN A 139 2.16 -7.31 11.07
C ASN A 139 1.10 -7.18 9.98
N ILE A 140 1.23 -8.01 8.94
CA ILE A 140 0.42 -7.93 7.73
C ILE A 140 -0.41 -9.21 7.59
N TYR A 141 -1.70 -9.04 7.42
CA TYR A 141 -2.64 -10.09 7.03
C TYR A 141 -3.31 -9.72 5.71
N VAL A 142 -3.28 -10.63 4.74
CA VAL A 142 -3.88 -10.43 3.43
C VAL A 142 -4.71 -11.62 3.00
N ASP A 143 -5.92 -11.36 2.52
CA ASP A 143 -6.78 -12.33 1.86
C ASP A 143 -7.21 -11.79 0.48
N GLY A 144 -6.72 -12.38 -0.60
CA GLY A 144 -7.01 -11.89 -1.95
C GLY A 144 -6.03 -10.81 -2.42
N LEU A 145 -4.77 -11.16 -2.69
CA LEU A 145 -3.79 -10.26 -3.30
C LEU A 145 -3.49 -10.64 -4.75
N GLU A 146 -3.75 -9.74 -5.69
CA GLU A 146 -3.23 -9.84 -7.05
C GLU A 146 -2.18 -8.75 -7.26
N SER A 147 -0.95 -9.14 -7.63
CA SER A 147 0.13 -8.17 -7.85
C SER A 147 1.07 -8.59 -8.97
N ASN A 148 1.46 -7.64 -9.82
CA ASN A 148 2.57 -7.78 -10.77
C ASN A 148 3.74 -6.80 -10.47
N SER A 149 3.80 -6.31 -9.23
CA SER A 149 4.83 -5.39 -8.74
C SER A 149 6.17 -6.10 -8.51
N LYS A 150 7.25 -5.33 -8.39
CA LYS A 150 8.61 -5.86 -8.13
C LYS A 150 9.00 -5.68 -6.65
N TYR A 151 9.73 -6.64 -6.08
CA TYR A 151 10.30 -6.55 -4.72
C TYR A 151 9.22 -6.40 -3.62
N VAL A 152 8.10 -7.10 -3.78
CA VAL A 152 6.85 -6.94 -2.99
C VAL A 152 7.02 -7.20 -1.50
N PHE A 153 7.97 -8.06 -1.10
CA PHE A 153 8.16 -8.39 0.32
C PHE A 153 9.57 -8.09 0.83
N GLN A 154 10.21 -7.06 0.28
CA GLN A 154 11.54 -6.69 0.74
C GLN A 154 11.53 -6.09 2.15
N TYR A 155 12.27 -6.71 3.07
CA TYR A 155 12.39 -6.29 4.47
C TYR A 155 11.08 -6.30 5.29
N VAL A 156 10.13 -7.15 4.89
CA VAL A 156 8.83 -7.27 5.56
C VAL A 156 8.87 -8.33 6.66
N LYS A 157 8.13 -8.13 7.75
CA LYS A 157 8.09 -9.04 8.92
C LYS A 157 6.67 -9.39 9.34
N ASN A 158 6.48 -10.59 9.89
CA ASN A 158 5.18 -11.08 10.37
C ASN A 158 4.05 -10.89 9.35
N VAL A 159 4.13 -11.68 8.28
CA VAL A 159 3.18 -11.62 7.15
C VAL A 159 2.44 -12.94 7.02
N GLU A 160 1.14 -12.86 6.81
CA GLU A 160 0.25 -13.97 6.50
C GLU A 160 -0.59 -13.60 5.25
N ILE A 161 -0.54 -14.44 4.22
CA ILE A 161 -1.21 -14.21 2.94
C ILE A 161 -2.03 -15.43 2.53
N HIS A 162 -3.28 -15.20 2.17
CA HIS A 162 -4.25 -16.17 1.67
C HIS A 162 -4.75 -15.75 0.29
N HIS A 163 -5.09 -16.73 -0.55
CA HIS A 163 -5.69 -16.54 -1.88
C HIS A 163 -4.97 -15.49 -2.74
N ALA A 164 -3.68 -15.71 -3.05
CA ALA A 164 -2.86 -14.71 -3.74
C ALA A 164 -2.31 -15.16 -5.09
N LYS A 165 -2.25 -14.20 -6.01
CA LYS A 165 -1.66 -14.31 -7.34
C LYS A 165 -0.60 -13.21 -7.49
N ILE A 166 0.66 -13.56 -7.23
CA ILE A 166 1.77 -12.61 -7.19
C ILE A 166 2.79 -12.97 -8.26
N THR A 167 3.13 -12.01 -9.12
CA THR A 167 4.23 -12.10 -10.08
C THR A 167 5.23 -11.01 -9.75
N THR A 168 6.36 -11.36 -9.17
CA THR A 168 7.37 -10.38 -8.75
C THR A 168 8.78 -10.77 -9.17
N LYS A 169 9.68 -9.80 -9.21
CA LYS A 169 11.13 -10.01 -9.34
C LYS A 169 11.78 -10.02 -7.96
N ASP A 170 11.59 -11.07 -7.17
CA ASP A 170 12.22 -11.19 -5.84
C ASP A 170 13.35 -12.22 -5.89
N TYR A 171 14.59 -11.79 -5.66
CA TYR A 171 15.74 -12.67 -5.42
C TYR A 171 15.91 -12.81 -3.90
N ASN A 172 15.04 -13.58 -3.25
CA ASN A 172 15.23 -13.98 -1.86
C ASN A 172 15.39 -15.51 -1.83
N GLU A 173 16.54 -15.98 -1.34
CA GLU A 173 16.90 -17.42 -1.25
C GLU A 173 16.08 -18.23 -0.22
N GLY A 174 14.81 -17.87 -0.02
CA GLY A 174 13.81 -18.65 0.72
C GLY A 174 12.41 -18.65 0.07
N CYS A 175 12.24 -17.96 -1.06
CA CYS A 175 11.04 -17.97 -1.88
C CYS A 175 11.42 -17.59 -3.31
N LEU A 176 11.83 -18.58 -4.11
CA LEU A 176 11.83 -18.44 -5.57
C LEU A 176 10.37 -18.43 -6.02
N LEU A 177 9.70 -17.29 -5.94
CA LEU A 177 8.39 -17.11 -6.57
C LEU A 177 8.58 -16.83 -8.05
N GLY A 178 8.99 -17.86 -8.79
CA GLY A 178 8.78 -17.91 -10.24
C GLY A 178 7.28 -17.97 -10.49
N SER A 179 6.76 -17.04 -11.29
CA SER A 179 5.37 -16.94 -11.79
C SER A 179 4.45 -18.11 -11.41
N GLY A 180 3.76 -18.01 -10.27
CA GLY A 180 2.93 -19.10 -9.75
C GLY A 180 1.92 -18.60 -8.70
N LYS A 181 0.76 -19.26 -8.64
CA LYS A 181 -0.23 -19.04 -7.57
C LYS A 181 0.38 -19.46 -6.24
N CYS A 182 0.30 -18.59 -5.24
CA CYS A 182 0.82 -18.86 -3.90
C CYS A 182 -0.36 -18.94 -2.95
N ASP A 183 -0.81 -20.15 -2.68
CA ASP A 183 -1.82 -20.41 -1.67
C ASP A 183 -1.08 -20.63 -0.34
N HIS A 184 -1.27 -19.68 0.59
CA HIS A 184 -0.72 -19.68 1.97
C HIS A 184 0.79 -19.41 2.09
N LEU A 185 1.16 -18.13 2.15
CA LEU A 185 2.53 -17.69 2.50
C LEU A 185 2.54 -17.16 3.93
N ARG A 186 3.48 -17.65 4.76
CA ARG A 186 3.75 -17.11 6.10
C ARG A 186 5.23 -16.80 6.27
N PHE A 187 5.56 -15.56 6.64
CA PHE A 187 6.93 -15.12 6.91
C PHE A 187 7.03 -14.60 8.35
N ARG A 188 7.81 -15.27 9.21
CA ARG A 188 8.02 -14.83 10.61
C ARG A 188 9.17 -13.81 10.75
N THR A 189 10.30 -14.03 10.07
CA THR A 189 11.44 -13.09 10.04
C THR A 189 12.36 -13.41 8.85
N GLN A 190 12.71 -12.43 8.01
CA GLN A 190 13.91 -12.57 7.17
C GLN A 190 15.15 -12.41 8.05
N ARG A 191 15.79 -13.53 8.43
CA ARG A 191 17.15 -13.50 8.98
C ARG A 191 18.10 -13.11 7.85
N ARG A 192 18.95 -12.10 8.05
CA ARG A 192 20.25 -12.05 7.37
C ARG A 192 21.05 -13.26 7.86
N ILE A 193 21.60 -14.08 6.96
CA ILE A 193 22.72 -14.97 7.28
C ILE A 193 23.80 -14.82 6.19
N PRO A 194 25.06 -14.52 6.57
CA PRO A 194 26.18 -14.37 5.64
C PRO A 194 26.77 -15.72 5.20
N ARG A 195 27.20 -15.78 3.93
CA ARG A 195 28.12 -16.74 3.28
C ARG A 195 27.79 -18.25 3.35
N LEU A 196 27.57 -18.80 2.15
CA LEU A 196 27.52 -20.22 1.80
C LEU A 196 28.79 -20.98 2.25
N ALA A 197 28.61 -22.11 2.92
CA ALA A 197 29.47 -23.27 2.79
C ALA A 197 28.72 -24.26 1.88
N PHE A 198 29.28 -24.56 0.71
CA PHE A 198 28.78 -25.63 -0.15
C PHE A 198 29.31 -26.97 0.40
N GLU A 199 28.41 -27.88 0.76
CA GLU A 199 28.73 -29.32 0.76
C GLU A 199 28.60 -29.84 -0.66
N GLU A 200 29.67 -30.50 -1.11
CA GLU A 200 29.80 -31.12 -2.42
C GLU A 200 28.69 -32.14 -2.66
N SER A 201 28.01 -32.03 -3.80
CA SER A 201 27.41 -33.20 -4.44
C SER A 201 27.90 -33.28 -5.88
N THR A 202 28.49 -34.42 -6.16
CA THR A 202 29.16 -34.82 -7.39
C THR A 202 28.20 -34.94 -8.58
N PHE A 203 28.81 -34.86 -9.76
CA PHE A 203 28.31 -35.19 -11.12
C PHE A 203 27.67 -34.07 -11.94
N GLY A 204 28.42 -33.65 -12.97
CA GLY A 204 27.88 -32.98 -14.16
C GLY A 204 28.89 -32.03 -14.79
N GLN A 205 29.83 -32.57 -15.58
CA GLN A 205 30.83 -31.80 -16.32
C GLN A 205 30.18 -30.71 -17.20
N LEU A 206 30.58 -29.45 -16.98
CA LEU A 206 30.42 -28.38 -17.95
C LEU A 206 31.50 -28.53 -19.04
N PRO A 207 31.16 -28.45 -20.34
CA PRO A 207 32.18 -28.33 -21.37
C PRO A 207 32.78 -26.92 -21.36
N HIS A 208 34.10 -26.90 -21.38
CA HIS A 208 34.98 -25.74 -21.43
C HIS A 208 34.87 -24.94 -22.76
N TYR A 209 34.99 -23.61 -22.62
CA TYR A 209 35.60 -22.63 -23.52
C TYR A 209 35.21 -22.58 -25.01
N ARG A 210 34.58 -21.48 -25.41
CA ARG A 210 35.24 -20.34 -26.11
C ARG A 210 34.41 -19.07 -25.95
#